data_AF-A0A7T5ULB7-F1
#
_entry.id   AF-A0A7T5ULB7-F1
#
_cell.length_a   1.000
_cell.length_b   1.000
_cell.length_c   1.000
_cell.angle_alpha   90.00
_cell.angle_beta   90.00
_cell.angle_gamma   90.00
#
_symmetry.space_group_name_H-M   'P 1'
#
loop_
_entity.id
_entity.type
_entity.pdbx_description
1 polymer ?
#
loop_
_entity_poly.entity_id
_entity_poly.type
_entity_poly.pdbx_seq_one_letter_code
_entity_poly.pdbx_strand_id
1 'polypeptide(L)'
;MIERTLVLIKPDGVARGLIGECVKRFEQRGLKVVGMKMIRPDAKLVGDHYTDDLEWLTSVGRKTKVSYEKKGMKMDKPDVEIGRYVRKWLMDYLASGPVVALVLEGHHAVEIARKLCGDTEPRVALPGTIRGDLSVESYMIGDEKQRPVKNVVHASGSVKEAESEMKVWFSENELCSYERVDWAAIH
;
A
#
# COMPACT_ATOMS: atom_id res chain seq x y z
N MET A 1 -11.64 4.00 18.89
CA MET A 1 -12.52 3.13 18.05
C MET A 1 -11.67 2.02 17.45
N ILE A 2 -12.20 0.79 17.34
CA ILE A 2 -11.47 -0.33 16.71
C ILE A 2 -11.70 -0.27 15.20
N GLU A 3 -10.61 -0.32 14.43
CA GLU A 3 -10.60 -0.26 12.97
C GLU A 3 -9.89 -1.49 12.40
N ARG A 4 -10.18 -1.79 11.14
CA ARG A 4 -9.39 -2.73 10.32
C ARG A 4 -8.79 -2.01 9.12
N THR A 5 -7.62 -2.46 8.68
CA THR A 5 -6.95 -1.91 7.49
C THR A 5 -6.29 -3.00 6.66
N LEU A 6 -6.27 -2.82 5.35
CA LEU A 6 -5.52 -3.69 4.44
C LEU A 6 -4.08 -3.20 4.33
N VAL A 7 -3.14 -4.14 4.43
CA VAL A 7 -1.73 -3.93 4.09
C VAL A 7 -1.31 -4.97 3.07
N LEU A 8 -0.58 -4.55 2.03
CA LEU A 8 0.03 -5.46 1.07
C LEU A 8 1.55 -5.31 1.12
N ILE A 9 2.26 -6.41 1.34
CA ILE A 9 3.69 -6.50 1.08
C ILE A 9 3.85 -6.83 -0.40
N LYS A 10 4.37 -5.86 -1.16
CA LYS A 10 4.44 -5.88 -2.63
C LYS A 10 5.50 -6.86 -3.13
N PRO A 11 5.55 -7.17 -4.44
CA PRO A 11 6.44 -8.20 -4.97
C PRO A 11 7.93 -7.97 -4.70
N ASP A 12 8.39 -6.72 -4.65
CA ASP A 12 9.74 -6.37 -4.24
C ASP A 12 10.02 -6.67 -2.76
N GLY A 13 9.06 -6.41 -1.87
CA GLY A 13 9.17 -6.74 -0.45
C GLY A 13 9.24 -8.24 -0.22
N VAL A 14 8.39 -8.99 -0.93
CA VAL A 14 8.36 -10.45 -0.88
C VAL A 14 9.66 -11.05 -1.44
N ALA A 15 10.07 -10.66 -2.65
CA ALA A 15 11.27 -11.20 -3.30
C ALA A 15 12.57 -10.90 -2.54
N ARG A 16 12.57 -9.85 -1.71
CA ARG A 16 13.71 -9.48 -0.84
C ARG A 16 13.67 -10.14 0.54
N GLY A 17 12.68 -10.99 0.84
CA GLY A 17 12.54 -11.64 2.14
C GLY A 17 12.12 -10.71 3.28
N LEU A 18 11.41 -9.61 2.98
CA LEU A 18 11.05 -8.59 3.97
C LEU A 18 9.70 -8.83 4.67
N ILE A 19 9.06 -9.98 4.43
CA ILE A 19 7.73 -10.30 4.98
C ILE A 19 7.73 -10.20 6.51
N GLY A 20 8.66 -10.93 7.15
CA GLY A 20 8.75 -10.98 8.62
C GLY A 20 9.06 -9.61 9.23
N GLU A 21 9.95 -8.82 8.61
CA GLU A 21 10.30 -7.49 9.12
C GLU A 21 9.11 -6.53 9.05
N CYS A 22 8.34 -6.54 7.96
CA CYS A 22 7.11 -5.74 7.86
C CYS A 22 6.08 -6.16 8.90
N VAL A 23 5.77 -7.46 9.01
CA VAL A 23 4.77 -7.99 9.95
C VAL A 23 5.14 -7.66 11.39
N LYS A 24 6.40 -7.91 11.76
CA LYS A 24 6.94 -7.63 13.10
C LYS A 24 6.67 -6.19 13.54
N ARG A 25 6.84 -5.19 12.65
CA ARG A 25 6.63 -3.78 13.00
C ARG A 25 5.18 -3.45 13.34
N PHE A 26 4.22 -4.09 12.67
CA PHE A 26 2.80 -3.93 13.01
C PHE A 26 2.46 -4.63 14.33
N GLU A 27 2.95 -5.87 14.52
CA GLU A 27 2.72 -6.64 15.74
C GLU A 27 3.30 -5.96 16.98
N GLN A 28 4.54 -5.46 16.90
CA GLN A 28 5.22 -4.72 17.97
C GLN A 28 4.52 -3.41 18.31
N ARG A 29 3.77 -2.83 17.37
CA ARG A 29 2.95 -1.65 17.64
C ARG A 29 1.61 -1.98 18.28
N GLY A 30 1.30 -3.26 18.49
CA GLY A 30 0.06 -3.72 19.11
C GLY A 30 -1.09 -3.94 18.13
N LEU A 31 -0.85 -3.83 16.81
CA LEU A 31 -1.86 -4.20 15.81
C LEU A 31 -1.97 -5.73 15.75
N LYS A 32 -3.20 -6.23 15.60
CA LYS A 32 -3.52 -7.66 15.54
C LYS A 32 -3.68 -8.10 14.09
N VAL A 33 -3.02 -9.17 13.66
CA VAL A 33 -3.20 -9.74 12.31
C VAL A 33 -4.40 -10.65 12.32
N VAL A 34 -5.51 -10.23 11.72
CA VAL A 34 -6.76 -11.02 11.65
C VAL A 34 -6.95 -11.75 10.33
N GLY A 35 -6.11 -11.47 9.32
CA GLY A 35 -6.08 -12.21 8.06
C GLY A 35 -4.72 -12.10 7.40
N MET A 36 -4.24 -13.18 6.79
CA MET A 36 -2.96 -13.20 6.07
C MET A 36 -2.98 -14.25 4.97
N LYS A 37 -2.59 -13.88 3.75
CA LYS A 37 -2.34 -14.84 2.66
C LYS A 37 -1.27 -14.37 1.70
N MET A 38 -0.51 -15.33 1.18
CA MET A 38 0.45 -15.11 0.09
C MET A 38 -0.18 -15.58 -1.21
N ILE A 39 -0.31 -14.68 -2.19
CA ILE A 39 -0.92 -14.99 -3.48
C ILE A 39 -0.16 -14.30 -4.61
N ARG A 40 -0.25 -14.86 -5.81
CA ARG A 40 0.08 -14.12 -7.04
C ARG A 40 -1.23 -13.56 -7.59
N PRO A 41 -1.49 -12.24 -7.48
CA PRO A 41 -2.79 -11.69 -7.82
C PRO A 41 -2.95 -11.68 -9.35
N ASP A 42 -4.13 -12.09 -9.83
CA ASP A 42 -4.44 -12.04 -11.26
C ASP A 42 -4.84 -10.62 -11.71
N ALA A 43 -4.98 -10.42 -13.01
CA ALA A 43 -5.32 -9.11 -13.58
C ALA A 43 -6.66 -8.56 -13.06
N LYS A 44 -7.62 -9.43 -12.73
CA LYS A 44 -8.92 -9.04 -12.21
C LYS A 44 -8.76 -8.49 -10.80
N LEU A 45 -8.13 -9.24 -9.89
CA LEU A 45 -7.92 -8.84 -8.51
C LEU A 45 -7.14 -7.54 -8.40
N VAL A 46 -6.07 -7.39 -9.20
CA VAL A 46 -5.28 -6.16 -9.25
C VAL A 46 -6.09 -4.98 -9.82
N GLY A 47 -6.94 -5.25 -10.82
CA GLY A 47 -7.85 -4.24 -11.39
C GLY A 47 -8.97 -3.81 -10.46
N ASP A 48 -9.46 -4.72 -9.61
CA ASP A 48 -10.45 -4.43 -8.57
C ASP A 48 -9.82 -3.63 -7.42
N HIS A 49 -8.54 -3.88 -7.10
CA HIS A 49 -7.79 -3.12 -6.09
C HIS A 49 -7.50 -1.69 -6.54
N TYR A 50 -6.95 -1.51 -7.74
CA TYR A 50 -6.79 -0.17 -8.35
C TYR A 50 -8.01 0.12 -9.21
N THR A 51 -9.06 0.69 -8.64
CA THR A 51 -10.32 0.92 -9.38
C THR A 51 -10.14 1.87 -10.58
N ASP A 52 -10.99 1.75 -11.60
CA ASP A 52 -11.05 2.70 -12.74
C ASP A 52 -11.95 3.90 -12.43
N ASP A 53 -12.07 4.24 -11.14
CA ASP A 53 -12.88 5.35 -10.65
C ASP A 53 -12.35 6.69 -11.18
N LEU A 54 -13.22 7.48 -11.80
CA LEU A 54 -12.83 8.72 -12.47
C LEU A 54 -12.28 9.76 -11.49
N GLU A 55 -12.80 9.83 -10.26
CA GLU A 55 -12.31 10.76 -9.26
C GLU A 55 -10.89 10.38 -8.80
N TRP A 56 -10.67 9.09 -8.54
CA TRP A 56 -9.36 8.55 -8.19
C TRP A 56 -8.34 8.76 -9.32
N LEU A 57 -8.69 8.41 -10.56
CA LEU A 57 -7.83 8.62 -11.73
C LEU A 57 -7.46 10.10 -11.91
N THR A 58 -8.44 10.99 -11.77
CA THR A 58 -8.21 12.44 -11.84
C THR A 58 -7.27 12.90 -10.72
N SER A 59 -7.50 12.44 -9.48
CA SER A 59 -6.66 12.74 -8.31
C SER A 59 -5.22 12.30 -8.50
N VAL A 60 -4.99 11.08 -8.99
CA VAL A 60 -3.66 10.56 -9.31
C VAL A 60 -3.00 11.38 -10.40
N GLY A 61 -3.71 11.67 -11.50
CA GLY A 61 -3.21 12.50 -12.60
C GLY A 61 -2.76 13.89 -12.16
N ARG A 62 -3.57 14.57 -11.33
CA ARG A 62 -3.23 15.88 -10.75
C ARG A 62 -1.97 15.83 -9.91
N LYS A 63 -1.85 14.84 -9.01
CA LYS A 63 -0.66 14.66 -8.17
C LYS A 63 0.59 14.42 -9.01
N THR A 64 0.47 13.61 -10.07
CA THR A 64 1.57 13.37 -11.01
C THR A 64 1.98 14.66 -11.72
N LYS A 65 1.03 15.44 -12.26
CA LYS A 65 1.34 16.75 -12.87
C LYS A 65 2.10 17.68 -11.93
N VAL A 66 1.59 17.86 -10.71
CA VAL A 66 2.25 18.70 -9.69
C VAL A 66 3.67 18.20 -9.38
N SER A 67 3.88 16.88 -9.36
CA SER A 67 5.21 16.30 -9.15
C SER A 67 6.17 16.60 -10.32
N TYR A 68 5.69 16.51 -11.56
CA TYR A 68 6.48 16.81 -12.77
C TYR A 68 6.75 18.31 -12.92
N GLU A 69 5.79 19.17 -12.61
CA GLU A 69 5.95 20.63 -12.64
C GLU A 69 7.06 21.10 -11.69
N LYS A 70 7.15 20.50 -10.50
CA LYS A 70 8.25 20.76 -9.55
C LYS A 70 9.64 20.38 -10.10
N LYS A 71 9.69 19.51 -11.12
CA LYS A 71 10.91 19.11 -11.84
C LYS A 71 11.16 19.96 -13.10
N GLY A 72 10.35 20.99 -13.33
CA GLY A 72 10.41 21.81 -14.54
C GLY A 72 9.83 21.14 -15.79
N MET A 73 9.10 20.03 -15.63
CA MET A 73 8.46 19.30 -16.73
C MET A 73 6.96 19.58 -16.75
N LYS A 74 6.41 19.91 -17.92
CA LYS A 74 4.97 20.10 -18.10
C LYS A 74 4.37 18.90 -18.82
N MET A 75 3.29 18.35 -18.28
CA MET A 75 2.54 17.26 -18.93
C MET A 75 1.29 17.82 -19.61
N ASP A 76 1.28 17.76 -20.94
CA ASP A 76 0.16 18.24 -21.77
C ASP A 76 -0.83 17.10 -22.09
N LYS A 77 -1.38 16.49 -21.05
CA LYS A 77 -2.41 15.44 -21.13
C LYS A 77 -3.51 15.68 -20.10
N PRO A 78 -4.77 15.25 -20.35
CA PRO A 78 -5.83 15.29 -19.35
C PRO A 78 -5.46 14.50 -18.09
N ASP A 79 -5.89 14.97 -16.91
CA ASP A 79 -5.58 14.34 -15.62
C ASP A 79 -5.97 12.86 -15.60
N VAL A 80 -7.17 12.53 -16.09
CA VAL A 80 -7.67 11.15 -16.15
C VAL A 80 -6.79 10.26 -17.03
N GLU A 81 -6.25 10.78 -18.13
CA GLU A 81 -5.38 10.01 -19.03
C GLU A 81 -4.06 9.67 -18.33
N ILE A 82 -3.47 10.64 -17.63
CA ILE A 82 -2.28 10.41 -16.79
C ILE A 82 -2.59 9.39 -15.69
N GLY A 83 -3.74 9.53 -15.03
CA GLY A 83 -4.23 8.59 -14.02
C GLY A 83 -4.30 7.15 -14.55
N ARG A 84 -4.80 6.95 -15.77
CA ARG A 84 -4.87 5.62 -16.41
C ARG A 84 -3.49 5.02 -16.68
N TYR A 85 -2.52 5.83 -17.11
CA TYR A 85 -1.15 5.36 -17.28
C TYR A 85 -0.52 4.92 -15.96
N VAL A 86 -0.67 5.75 -14.91
CA VAL A 86 -0.17 5.42 -13.56
C VAL A 86 -0.87 4.17 -13.02
N ARG A 87 -2.19 4.05 -13.21
CA ARG A 87 -2.97 2.87 -12.86
C ARG A 87 -2.38 1.62 -13.51
N LYS A 88 -2.17 1.65 -14.82
CA LYS A 88 -1.56 0.52 -15.54
C LYS A 88 -0.20 0.13 -14.95
N TRP A 89 0.66 1.09 -14.67
CA TRP A 89 1.96 0.85 -14.04
C TRP A 89 1.86 0.21 -12.65
N LEU A 90 0.92 0.68 -11.82
CA LEU A 90 0.66 0.10 -10.51
C LEU A 90 0.15 -1.33 -10.62
N MET A 91 -0.74 -1.59 -11.59
CA MET A 91 -1.26 -2.92 -11.85
C MET A 91 -0.16 -3.89 -12.31
N ASP A 92 0.64 -3.48 -13.30
CA ASP A 92 1.75 -4.28 -13.84
C ASP A 92 2.78 -4.60 -12.74
N TYR A 93 3.06 -3.64 -11.85
CA TYR A 93 3.95 -3.86 -10.71
C TYR A 93 3.35 -4.84 -9.70
N LEU A 94 2.09 -4.67 -9.27
CA LEU A 94 1.49 -5.54 -8.27
C LEU A 94 1.32 -6.98 -8.79
N ALA A 95 1.08 -7.16 -10.09
CA ALA A 95 0.99 -8.46 -10.77
C ALA A 95 2.35 -9.10 -11.09
N SER A 96 3.47 -8.38 -10.94
CA SER A 96 4.80 -8.85 -11.35
C SER A 96 5.33 -10.05 -10.55
N GLY A 97 4.75 -10.35 -9.39
CA GLY A 97 5.16 -11.46 -8.54
C GLY A 97 4.18 -11.71 -7.40
N PRO A 98 4.52 -12.60 -6.46
CA PRO A 98 3.69 -12.85 -5.29
C PRO A 98 3.64 -11.64 -4.35
N VAL A 99 2.51 -11.45 -3.69
CA VAL A 99 2.28 -10.47 -2.63
C VAL A 99 1.86 -11.19 -1.36
N VAL A 100 2.06 -10.54 -0.21
CA VAL A 100 1.43 -10.96 1.04
C VAL A 100 0.40 -9.91 1.43
N ALA A 101 -0.87 -10.31 1.47
CA ALA A 101 -1.95 -9.47 1.95
C ALA A 101 -2.18 -9.73 3.44
N LEU A 102 -2.40 -8.66 4.20
CA LEU A 102 -2.65 -8.65 5.63
C LEU A 102 -3.90 -7.83 5.94
N VAL A 103 -4.73 -8.31 6.85
CA VAL A 103 -5.74 -7.49 7.54
C VAL A 103 -5.27 -7.24 8.96
N LEU A 104 -5.05 -5.97 9.30
CA LEU A 104 -4.65 -5.54 10.63
C LEU A 104 -5.84 -4.95 11.37
N GLU A 105 -6.01 -5.28 12.64
CA GLU A 105 -7.07 -4.77 13.53
C GLU A 105 -6.48 -4.08 14.76
N GLY A 106 -7.10 -2.98 15.21
CA GLY A 106 -6.75 -2.28 16.45
C GLY A 106 -7.26 -0.85 16.49
N HIS A 107 -6.93 -0.11 17.56
CA HIS A 107 -7.22 1.32 17.61
C HIS A 107 -6.48 2.11 16.53
N HIS A 108 -7.23 2.90 15.76
CA HIS A 108 -6.69 3.76 14.70
C HIS A 108 -5.82 2.98 13.69
N ALA A 109 -6.18 1.72 13.40
CA ALA A 109 -5.35 0.80 12.63
C ALA A 109 -4.91 1.39 11.29
N VAL A 110 -5.79 2.13 10.60
CA VAL A 110 -5.49 2.78 9.32
C VAL A 110 -4.37 3.82 9.48
N GLU A 111 -4.54 4.75 10.43
CA GLU A 111 -3.57 5.82 10.67
C GLU A 111 -2.22 5.26 11.14
N ILE A 112 -2.23 4.33 12.10
CA ILE A 112 -1.03 3.74 12.67
C ILE A 112 -0.27 2.92 11.63
N ALA A 113 -0.96 2.13 10.79
CA ALA A 113 -0.32 1.38 9.72
C ALA A 113 0.36 2.32 8.71
N ARG A 114 -0.31 3.41 8.29
CA ARG A 114 0.28 4.41 7.39
C ARG A 114 1.49 5.11 8.02
N LYS A 115 1.42 5.46 9.30
CA LYS A 115 2.52 6.08 10.05
C LYS A 115 3.74 5.17 10.11
N LEU A 116 3.54 3.87 10.35
CA LEU A 116 4.62 2.88 10.32
C LEU A 116 5.20 2.67 8.91
N CYS A 117 4.35 2.72 7.88
CA CYS A 117 4.80 2.60 6.49
C CYS A 117 5.73 3.74 6.07
N GLY A 118 5.45 4.97 6.49
CA GLY A 118 6.20 6.17 6.09
C GLY A 118 5.74 6.77 4.76
N ASP A 119 6.41 7.84 4.31
CA ASP A 119 6.07 8.54 3.06
C ASP A 119 6.08 7.60 1.85
N THR A 120 5.26 7.88 0.83
CA THR A 120 5.19 7.07 -0.39
C THR A 120 6.54 6.95 -1.10
N GLU A 121 7.36 8.01 -1.09
CA GLU A 121 8.71 8.02 -1.65
C GLU A 121 9.75 7.62 -0.57
N PRO A 122 10.40 6.45 -0.67
CA PRO A 122 11.34 5.98 0.35
C PRO A 122 12.50 6.94 0.65
N ARG A 123 13.04 7.62 -0.37
CA ARG A 123 14.11 8.63 -0.22
C ARG A 123 13.79 9.73 0.81
N VAL A 124 12.52 10.09 1.00
CA VAL A 124 12.10 11.13 1.96
C VAL A 124 11.33 10.54 3.15
N ALA A 125 11.11 9.23 3.19
CA ALA A 125 10.51 8.57 4.32
C ALA A 125 11.47 8.61 5.52
N LEU A 126 10.95 8.94 6.70
CA LEU A 126 11.77 9.10 7.90
C LEU A 126 12.40 7.76 8.33
N PRO A 127 13.63 7.77 8.88
CA PRO A 127 14.22 6.60 9.53
C PRO A 127 13.29 6.03 10.61
N GLY A 128 13.25 4.69 10.71
CA GLY A 128 12.32 3.94 11.58
C GLY A 128 11.01 3.55 10.91
N THR A 129 10.66 4.15 9.76
CA THR A 129 9.51 3.70 8.95
C THR A 129 9.90 2.54 8.04
N ILE A 130 8.93 1.71 7.65
CA ILE A 130 9.16 0.56 6.75
C ILE A 130 9.85 1.02 5.46
N ARG A 131 9.36 2.11 4.87
CA ARG A 131 9.91 2.62 3.61
C ARG A 131 11.28 3.26 3.80
N GLY A 132 11.46 4.05 4.86
CA GLY A 132 12.74 4.71 5.15
C GLY A 132 13.87 3.73 5.47
N ASP A 133 13.56 2.62 6.14
CA ASP A 133 14.58 1.64 6.52
C ASP A 133 14.85 0.59 5.43
N LEU A 134 13.84 0.28 4.61
CA LEU A 134 13.90 -0.88 3.71
C LEU A 134 13.97 -0.53 2.23
N SER A 135 13.98 0.74 1.82
CA SER A 135 14.12 1.09 0.40
C SER A 135 14.85 2.42 0.20
N VAL A 136 15.65 2.47 -0.87
CA VAL A 136 16.35 3.69 -1.32
C VAL A 136 15.71 4.27 -2.60
N GLU A 137 14.54 3.76 -2.98
CA GLU A 137 13.82 4.20 -4.17
C GLU A 137 13.38 5.66 -4.09
N SER A 138 13.19 6.26 -5.26
CA SER A 138 12.74 7.63 -5.40
C SER A 138 11.84 7.77 -6.62
N TYR A 139 11.08 8.87 -6.70
CA TYR A 139 10.35 9.17 -7.94
C TYR A 139 11.30 9.34 -9.13
N MET A 140 12.51 9.87 -8.92
CA MET A 140 13.51 10.03 -9.98
C MET A 140 13.90 8.68 -10.61
N ILE A 141 14.19 7.67 -9.77
CA ILE A 141 14.52 6.32 -10.24
C ILE A 141 13.30 5.67 -10.91
N GLY A 142 12.09 5.91 -10.37
CA GLY A 142 10.84 5.45 -10.98
C GLY A 142 10.63 6.00 -12.39
N ASP A 143 10.81 7.30 -12.57
CA ASP A 143 10.65 7.99 -13.85
C ASP A 143 11.70 7.52 -14.87
N GLU A 144 12.97 7.43 -14.48
CA GLU A 144 14.07 6.94 -15.32
C GLU A 144 13.80 5.51 -15.84
N LYS A 145 13.26 4.66 -14.96
CA LYS A 145 12.92 3.26 -15.30
C LYS A 145 11.50 3.08 -15.83
N GLN A 146 10.76 4.17 -16.04
CA GLN A 146 9.38 4.17 -16.53
C GLN A 146 8.46 3.19 -15.78
N ARG A 147 8.52 3.22 -14.45
CA ARG A 147 7.78 2.30 -13.58
C ARG A 147 7.45 2.98 -12.24
N PRO A 148 6.46 2.49 -11.46
CA PRO A 148 6.14 3.12 -10.20
C PRO A 148 7.27 2.94 -9.19
N VAL A 149 7.29 3.77 -8.15
CA VAL A 149 8.24 3.64 -7.04
C VAL A 149 8.06 2.29 -6.36
N LYS A 150 9.14 1.52 -6.22
CA LYS A 150 9.14 0.24 -5.49
C LYS A 150 9.34 0.50 -4.01
N ASN A 151 8.22 0.70 -3.32
CA ASN A 151 8.19 1.17 -1.93
C ASN A 151 7.78 0.08 -0.92
N VAL A 152 8.01 -1.21 -1.24
CA VAL A 152 7.84 -2.37 -0.35
C VAL A 152 6.40 -2.70 0.06
N VAL A 153 5.61 -1.71 0.47
CA VAL A 153 4.34 -1.90 1.18
C VAL A 153 3.25 -0.94 0.69
N HIS A 154 2.01 -1.44 0.61
CA HIS A 154 0.77 -0.67 0.53
C HIS A 154 0.07 -0.67 1.88
N ALA A 155 -0.61 0.43 2.22
CA ALA A 155 -1.53 0.51 3.35
C ALA A 155 -2.68 1.43 2.95
N SER A 156 -3.92 1.03 3.27
CA SER A 156 -5.13 1.80 2.94
C SER A 156 -5.02 3.25 3.44
N GLY A 157 -5.48 4.21 2.64
CA GLY A 157 -5.35 5.65 2.90
C GLY A 157 -6.40 6.20 3.88
N SER A 158 -7.54 5.53 4.02
CA SER A 158 -8.66 5.93 4.89
C SER A 158 -9.47 4.72 5.35
N VAL A 159 -10.34 4.88 6.36
CA VAL A 159 -11.23 3.81 6.84
C VAL A 159 -12.16 3.31 5.73
N LYS A 160 -12.75 4.21 4.94
CA LYS A 160 -13.61 3.86 3.80
C LYS A 160 -12.86 3.06 2.72
N GLU A 161 -11.63 3.46 2.43
CA GLU A 161 -10.76 2.75 1.48
C GLU A 161 -10.38 1.37 2.03
N ALA A 162 -10.02 1.28 3.31
CA ALA A 162 -9.72 0.01 3.98
C ALA A 162 -10.88 -0.98 3.88
N GLU A 163 -12.11 -0.56 4.18
CA GLU A 163 -13.31 -1.40 4.07
C GLU A 163 -13.54 -1.92 2.64
N SER A 164 -13.29 -1.06 1.64
CA SER A 164 -13.49 -1.41 0.22
C SER A 164 -12.40 -2.37 -0.25
N GLU A 165 -11.14 -2.07 0.05
CA GLU A 165 -9.99 -2.89 -0.30
C GLU A 165 -10.04 -4.26 0.38
N MET A 166 -10.40 -4.32 1.67
CA MET A 166 -10.50 -5.60 2.38
C MET A 166 -11.48 -6.56 1.69
N LYS A 167 -12.63 -6.07 1.22
CA LYS A 167 -13.63 -6.89 0.49
C LYS A 167 -13.11 -7.42 -0.85
N VAL A 168 -12.15 -6.73 -1.46
CA VAL A 168 -11.47 -7.19 -2.68
C VAL A 168 -10.53 -8.35 -2.37
N TRP A 169 -9.81 -8.27 -1.24
CA TRP A 169 -8.74 -9.21 -0.93
C TRP A 169 -9.16 -10.37 -0.03
N PHE A 170 -10.19 -10.24 0.80
CA PHE A 170 -10.58 -11.24 1.78
C PHE A 170 -12.09 -11.43 1.82
N SER A 171 -12.53 -12.69 1.93
CA SER A 171 -13.88 -13.02 2.39
C SER A 171 -13.93 -13.12 3.91
N GLU A 172 -15.12 -12.99 4.50
CA GLU A 172 -15.29 -12.98 5.96
C GLU A 172 -14.78 -14.27 6.65
N ASN A 173 -14.86 -15.42 5.98
CA ASN A 173 -14.35 -16.70 6.50
C ASN A 173 -12.81 -16.83 6.43
N GLU A 174 -12.12 -15.91 5.76
CA GLU A 174 -10.66 -15.83 5.79
C GLU A 174 -10.15 -14.98 6.97
N LEU A 175 -11.06 -14.36 7.74
CA LEU A 175 -10.73 -13.52 8.88
C LEU A 175 -10.93 -14.29 10.20
N CYS A 176 -9.89 -14.26 11.03
CA CYS A 176 -9.87 -14.91 12.34
C CYS A 176 -10.35 -13.96 13.43
N SER A 177 -11.25 -14.44 14.29
CA SER A 177 -11.59 -13.79 15.55
C SER A 177 -10.78 -14.43 16.68
N TYR A 178 -9.96 -13.63 17.34
CA TYR A 178 -9.18 -14.04 18.51
C TYR A 178 -8.75 -12.82 19.32
N GLU A 179 -8.33 -13.07 20.56
CA GLU A 179 -7.79 -12.05 21.46
C GLU A 179 -6.27 -12.21 21.59
N ARG A 180 -5.55 -11.10 21.48
CA ARG A 180 -4.13 -11.08 21.82
C ARG A 180 -3.98 -11.06 23.33
N VAL A 181 -2.96 -11.74 23.85
CA VAL A 181 -2.69 -11.79 25.30
C VAL A 181 -2.44 -10.42 25.95
N ASP A 182 -2.08 -9.42 25.16
CA ASP A 182 -1.86 -8.04 25.58
C ASP A 182 -2.96 -7.08 25.10
N TRP A 183 -4.10 -7.60 24.63
CA TRP A 183 -5.19 -6.78 24.09
C TRP A 183 -5.67 -5.73 25.09
N ALA A 184 -6.08 -6.15 26.30
CA ALA A 184 -6.58 -5.25 27.35
C ALA A 184 -5.55 -4.22 27.85
N ALA A 185 -4.25 -4.42 27.61
CA ALA A 185 -3.22 -3.46 27.99
C ALA A 185 -2.98 -2.38 26.91
N ILE A 186 -3.32 -2.67 25.66
CA ILE A 186 -3.04 -1.83 24.48
C ILE A 186 -4.32 -1.17 23.94
N HIS A 187 -5.46 -1.85 24.02
CA HIS A 187 -6.77 -1.45 23.52
C HIS A 187 -7.82 -1.48 24.63
#